data_AF-A0A1I0MN55-F1
#
_entry.id   AF-A0A1I0MN55-F1
#
_cell.length_a   1.000
_cell.length_b   1.000
_cell.length_c   1.000
_cell.angle_alpha   90.00
_cell.angle_beta   90.00
_cell.angle_gamma   90.00
#
_symmetry.space_group_name_H-M   'P 1'
#
loop_
_entity.id
_entity.type
_entity.pdbx_description
1 polymer ?
#
loop_
_entity_poly.entity_id
_entity_poly.type
_entity_poly.pdbx_seq_one_letter_code
_entity_poly.pdbx_strand_id
1 'polypeptide(L)'
;MPKEQPSIFDNNFIQETLIRRRRLMPLALKIYVWFFMLLPFLSWASSSYFFLNHEISYNVGSIKGLLLVTAFGSLLLPALRFLCNLFILLEKKWAILFALTITIIDIVFLSYSSINILYLVKAGLNGILILNICWCVLETPYLIMLFKIKGDWEKTPSSINHPDPSIK
;
A
#
# COMPACT_ATOMS: atom_id res chain seq x y z
N MET A 1 -34.21 -33.06 10.22
CA MET A 1 -33.38 -31.84 10.26
C MET A 1 -31.95 -32.26 10.48
N PRO A 2 -31.03 -32.09 9.51
CA PRO A 2 -29.63 -32.43 9.72
C PRO A 2 -29.04 -31.49 10.77
N LYS A 3 -28.45 -32.06 11.83
CA LYS A 3 -27.71 -31.31 12.84
C LYS A 3 -26.46 -30.75 12.18
N GLU A 4 -26.37 -29.43 12.07
CA GLU A 4 -25.14 -28.74 11.67
C GLU A 4 -24.02 -29.21 12.61
N GLN A 5 -22.97 -29.79 12.05
CA GLN A 5 -21.79 -30.15 12.81
C GLN A 5 -21.22 -28.87 13.42
N PRO A 6 -20.93 -28.82 14.73
CA PRO A 6 -20.29 -27.66 15.32
C PRO A 6 -18.97 -27.44 14.60
N SER A 7 -18.86 -26.29 13.93
CA SER A 7 -17.61 -25.85 13.31
C SER A 7 -16.52 -25.91 14.36
N ILE A 8 -15.51 -26.74 14.12
CA ILE A 8 -14.33 -26.92 15.00
C ILE A 8 -13.57 -25.59 15.17
N PHE A 9 -13.85 -24.62 14.29
CA PHE A 9 -13.51 -23.22 14.49
C PHE A 9 -14.64 -22.53 15.23
N ASP A 10 -14.56 -22.52 16.56
CA ASP A 10 -15.39 -21.67 17.41
C ASP A 10 -15.11 -20.20 17.10
N ASN A 11 -16.15 -19.37 17.11
CA ASN A 11 -16.03 -17.91 16.98
C ASN A 11 -15.00 -17.31 17.96
N ASN A 12 -14.78 -17.96 19.10
CA ASN A 12 -13.77 -17.60 20.10
C ASN A 12 -12.33 -17.65 19.53
N PHE A 13 -12.00 -18.63 18.68
CA PHE A 13 -10.67 -18.73 18.07
C PHE A 13 -10.43 -17.61 17.04
N ILE A 14 -11.47 -17.24 16.29
CA ILE A 14 -11.42 -16.10 15.36
C ILE A 14 -11.27 -14.79 16.16
N GLN A 15 -11.95 -14.67 17.30
CA GLN A 15 -11.91 -13.47 18.13
C GLN A 15 -10.55 -13.29 18.84
N GLU A 16 -9.96 -14.37 19.38
CA GLU A 16 -8.60 -14.35 19.95
C GLU A 16 -7.53 -13.99 18.92
N THR A 17 -7.63 -14.53 17.69
CA THR A 17 -6.69 -14.20 16.62
C THR A 17 -6.80 -12.74 16.17
N LEU A 18 -7.99 -12.13 16.20
CA LEU A 18 -8.18 -10.70 15.94
C LEU A 18 -7.62 -9.83 17.08
N ILE A 19 -7.92 -10.16 18.35
CA ILE A 19 -7.41 -9.42 19.51
C ILE A 19 -5.87 -9.39 19.53
N ARG A 20 -5.21 -10.50 19.15
CA ARG A 20 -3.75 -10.56 19.05
C ARG A 20 -3.20 -9.66 17.93
N ARG A 21 -3.81 -9.67 16.75
CA ARG A 21 -3.37 -8.82 15.60
C ARG A 21 -3.48 -7.34 15.91
N ARG A 22 -4.54 -6.92 16.60
CA ARG A 22 -4.71 -5.54 17.07
C ARG A 22 -3.59 -5.08 18.00
N ARG A 23 -3.11 -5.98 18.87
CA ARG A 23 -2.01 -5.72 19.81
C ARG A 23 -0.64 -5.67 19.12
N LEU A 24 -0.48 -6.40 18.02
CA LEU A 24 0.74 -6.42 17.21
C LEU A 24 0.85 -5.24 16.25
N MET A 25 -0.21 -4.46 16.05
CA MET A 25 -0.18 -3.30 15.15
C MET A 25 0.40 -2.08 15.90
N PRO A 26 1.64 -1.65 15.62
CA PRO A 26 2.24 -0.52 16.31
C PRO A 26 1.49 0.77 15.97
N LEU A 27 1.39 1.69 16.95
CA LEU A 27 0.76 3.00 16.76
C LEU A 27 1.35 3.77 15.56
N ALA A 28 2.65 3.66 15.35
CA ALA A 28 3.33 4.24 14.19
C ALA A 28 2.74 3.75 12.86
N LEU A 29 2.48 2.44 12.70
CA LEU A 29 1.86 1.93 11.47
C LEU A 29 0.46 2.51 11.29
N LYS A 30 -0.34 2.64 12.35
CA LYS A 30 -1.68 3.24 12.23
C LYS A 30 -1.61 4.67 11.70
N ILE A 31 -0.67 5.47 12.21
CA ILE A 31 -0.45 6.84 11.72
C ILE A 31 -0.08 6.83 10.24
N TYR A 32 0.85 5.96 9.84
CA TYR A 32 1.24 5.82 8.43
C TYR A 32 0.08 5.35 7.55
N VAL A 33 -0.72 4.38 7.99
CA VAL A 33 -1.89 3.87 7.26
C VAL A 33 -2.91 4.99 7.03
N TRP A 34 -3.19 5.81 8.05
CA TRP A 34 -4.04 6.99 7.90
C TRP A 34 -3.45 8.04 6.96
N PHE A 35 -2.15 8.33 7.10
CA PHE A 35 -1.44 9.28 6.25
C PHE A 35 -1.50 8.85 4.77
N PHE A 36 -1.12 7.60 4.48
CA PHE A 36 -1.16 7.02 3.14
C PHE A 36 -2.57 6.69 2.63
N MET A 37 -3.60 6.78 3.48
CA MET A 37 -4.99 6.69 3.06
C MET A 37 -5.52 8.04 2.57
N LEU A 38 -5.10 9.15 3.19
CA LEU A 38 -5.57 10.49 2.86
C LEU A 38 -4.73 11.16 1.76
N LEU A 39 -3.41 11.00 1.76
CA LEU A 39 -2.54 11.63 0.75
C LEU A 39 -2.86 11.29 -0.71
N PRO A 40 -3.31 10.08 -1.07
CA PRO A 40 -3.65 9.77 -2.45
C PRO A 40 -4.79 10.65 -2.99
N PHE A 41 -5.71 11.13 -2.14
CA PHE A 41 -6.74 12.10 -2.56
C PHE A 41 -6.15 13.45 -2.93
N LEU A 42 -5.08 13.88 -2.25
CA LEU A 42 -4.38 15.12 -2.56
C LEU A 42 -3.67 15.00 -3.92
N SER A 43 -3.00 13.86 -4.16
CA SER A 43 -2.38 13.54 -5.46
C SER A 43 -3.42 13.49 -6.57
N TRP A 44 -4.58 12.89 -6.29
CA TRP A 44 -5.68 12.82 -7.24
C TRP A 44 -6.22 14.21 -7.59
N ALA A 45 -6.51 15.05 -6.59
CA ALA A 45 -6.97 16.42 -6.78
C ALA A 45 -5.97 17.27 -7.57
N SER A 46 -4.67 17.17 -7.24
CA SER A 46 -3.60 17.85 -7.97
C SER A 46 -3.50 17.37 -9.42
N SER A 47 -3.63 16.07 -9.66
CA SER A 47 -3.57 15.52 -11.02
C SER A 47 -4.77 15.96 -11.85
N SER A 48 -5.98 15.89 -11.29
CA SER A 48 -7.20 16.39 -11.92
C SER A 48 -7.12 17.88 -12.23
N TYR A 49 -6.61 18.70 -11.30
CA TYR A 49 -6.40 20.13 -11.53
C TYR A 49 -5.41 20.39 -12.67
N PHE A 50 -4.31 19.62 -12.75
CA PHE A 50 -3.34 19.74 -13.83
C PHE A 50 -3.96 19.40 -15.19
N PHE A 51 -4.70 18.28 -15.28
CA PHE A 51 -5.38 17.85 -16.51
C PHE A 51 -6.48 18.84 -16.98
N LEU A 52 -7.19 19.49 -16.04
CA LEU A 52 -8.24 20.45 -16.40
C LEU A 52 -7.71 21.81 -16.85
N ASN A 53 -6.60 22.28 -16.27
CA ASN A 53 -6.09 23.64 -16.54
C ASN A 53 -5.00 23.71 -17.60
N HIS A 54 -4.33 22.60 -17.90
CA HIS A 54 -3.36 22.55 -18.97
C HIS A 54 -4.00 21.83 -20.15
N GLU A 55 -4.29 22.57 -21.22
CA GLU A 55 -4.55 21.96 -22.53
C GLU A 55 -3.25 21.28 -22.97
N ILE A 56 -3.17 20.01 -22.65
CA ILE A 56 -2.07 19.15 -23.03
C ILE A 56 -2.18 18.91 -24.54
N SER A 57 -1.62 19.83 -25.33
CA SER A 57 -1.56 19.74 -26.79
C SER A 57 -0.38 18.84 -27.19
N TYR A 58 -0.50 17.54 -26.94
CA TYR A 58 0.49 16.55 -27.39
C TYR A 58 0.15 16.05 -28.79
N ASN A 59 1.10 16.14 -29.72
CA ASN A 59 0.96 15.68 -31.10
C ASN A 59 0.55 14.19 -31.14
N VAL A 60 -0.67 13.95 -31.60
CA VAL A 60 -1.57 12.87 -31.14
C VAL A 60 -1.28 11.49 -31.80
N GLY A 61 -0.17 11.33 -32.54
CA GLY A 61 0.05 10.13 -33.37
C GLY A 61 0.61 8.89 -32.65
N SER A 62 1.60 9.05 -31.77
CA SER A 62 2.43 7.93 -31.28
C SER A 62 2.32 7.65 -29.77
N ILE A 63 1.80 8.59 -28.98
CA ILE A 63 1.89 8.57 -27.50
C ILE A 63 0.54 8.22 -26.81
N LYS A 64 -0.54 8.01 -27.58
CA LYS A 64 -1.90 7.79 -27.03
C LYS A 64 -1.98 6.66 -25.99
N GLY A 65 -1.34 5.52 -26.26
CA GLY A 65 -1.36 4.37 -25.35
C GLY A 65 -0.67 4.68 -24.02
N LEU A 66 0.49 5.34 -24.07
CA LEU A 66 1.24 5.74 -22.88
C LEU A 66 0.46 6.76 -22.03
N LEU A 67 -0.24 7.69 -22.69
CA LEU A 67 -1.06 8.70 -22.03
C LEU A 67 -2.28 8.08 -21.32
N LEU A 68 -2.92 7.11 -21.96
CA LEU A 68 -4.06 6.40 -21.37
C LEU A 68 -3.61 5.56 -20.16
N VAL A 69 -2.46 4.89 -20.25
CA VAL A 69 -1.87 4.13 -19.14
C VAL A 69 -1.49 5.05 -17.97
N THR A 70 -0.88 6.21 -18.23
CA THR A 70 -0.50 7.16 -17.17
C THR A 70 -1.72 7.83 -16.53
N ALA A 71 -2.71 8.24 -17.33
CA ALA A 71 -3.97 8.78 -16.81
C ALA A 71 -4.72 7.73 -15.97
N PHE A 72 -4.86 6.50 -16.48
CA PHE A 72 -5.53 5.42 -15.75
C PHE A 72 -4.77 5.04 -14.47
N GLY A 73 -3.44 4.96 -14.53
CA GLY A 73 -2.58 4.73 -13.37
C GLY A 73 -2.73 5.81 -12.29
N SER A 74 -2.82 7.08 -12.70
CA SER A 74 -3.00 8.22 -11.79
C SER A 74 -4.33 8.20 -11.03
N LEU A 75 -5.34 7.49 -11.52
CA LEU A 75 -6.64 7.30 -10.85
C LEU A 75 -6.68 6.00 -10.04
N LEU A 76 -6.20 4.92 -10.66
CA LEU A 76 -6.31 3.57 -10.11
C LEU A 76 -5.38 3.35 -8.92
N LEU A 77 -4.12 3.80 -9.00
CA LEU A 77 -3.15 3.56 -7.93
C LEU A 77 -3.54 4.23 -6.60
N PRO A 78 -3.98 5.51 -6.58
CA PRO A 78 -4.53 6.12 -5.37
C PRO A 78 -5.70 5.36 -4.76
N ALA A 79 -6.65 4.92 -5.59
CA ALA A 79 -7.83 4.18 -5.14
C ALA A 79 -7.46 2.81 -4.56
N LEU A 80 -6.55 2.08 -5.20
CA LEU A 80 -6.03 0.82 -4.70
C LEU A 80 -5.28 1.00 -3.39
N ARG A 81 -4.47 2.06 -3.26
CA ARG A 81 -3.73 2.38 -2.04
C ARG A 81 -4.66 2.72 -0.88
N PHE A 82 -5.72 3.48 -1.13
CA PHE A 82 -6.79 3.71 -0.17
C PHE A 82 -7.43 2.38 0.30
N LEU A 83 -7.82 1.52 -0.65
CA LEU A 83 -8.45 0.23 -0.35
C LEU A 83 -7.53 -0.69 0.48
N CYS A 84 -6.24 -0.74 0.14
CA CYS A 84 -5.24 -1.51 0.87
C CYS A 84 -5.15 -1.06 2.33
N ASN A 85 -5.01 0.25 2.52
CA ASN A 85 -4.87 0.87 3.84
C ASN A 85 -6.14 0.66 4.68
N LEU A 86 -7.32 0.72 4.05
CA LEU A 86 -8.60 0.39 4.69
C LEU A 86 -8.62 -1.08 5.14
N PHE A 87 -8.21 -2.01 4.28
CA PHE A 87 -8.18 -3.43 4.65
C PHE A 87 -7.16 -3.78 5.74
N ILE A 88 -6.06 -3.01 5.83
CA ILE A 88 -5.12 -3.09 6.95
C ILE A 88 -5.81 -2.65 8.26
N LEU A 89 -6.58 -1.55 8.24
CA LEU A 89 -7.37 -1.13 9.41
C LEU A 89 -8.43 -2.18 9.79
N LEU A 90 -8.97 -2.91 8.82
CA LEU A 90 -9.91 -4.02 9.05
C LEU A 90 -9.22 -5.34 9.45
N GLU A 91 -7.91 -5.32 9.73
CA GLU A 91 -7.13 -6.44 10.28
C GLU A 91 -7.18 -7.72 9.41
N LYS A 92 -7.41 -7.59 8.09
CA LYS A 92 -7.50 -8.72 7.16
C LYS A 92 -6.10 -9.27 6.82
N LYS A 93 -5.88 -10.58 6.96
CA LYS A 93 -4.58 -11.24 6.75
C LYS A 93 -3.99 -10.99 5.36
N TRP A 94 -4.84 -11.00 4.32
CA TRP A 94 -4.44 -10.76 2.93
C TRP A 94 -4.14 -9.29 2.61
N ALA A 95 -4.59 -8.36 3.47
CA ALA A 95 -4.45 -6.93 3.22
C ALA A 95 -3.00 -6.48 3.23
N ILE A 96 -2.16 -7.08 4.08
CA ILE A 96 -0.74 -6.72 4.15
C ILE A 96 -0.03 -7.10 2.86
N LEU A 97 -0.26 -8.31 2.35
CA LEU A 97 0.31 -8.75 1.08
C LEU A 97 -0.15 -7.85 -0.06
N PHE A 98 -1.44 -7.51 -0.09
CA PHE A 98 -1.99 -6.63 -1.11
C PHE A 98 -1.39 -5.21 -1.03
N ALA A 99 -1.30 -4.62 0.17
CA ALA A 99 -0.69 -3.32 0.38
C ALA A 99 0.78 -3.29 0.01
N LEU A 100 1.52 -4.36 0.29
CA LEU A 100 2.92 -4.50 -0.06
C LEU A 100 3.11 -4.52 -1.58
N THR A 101 2.31 -5.32 -2.28
CA THR A 101 2.33 -5.38 -3.76
C THR A 101 1.98 -4.02 -4.37
N ILE A 102 0.92 -3.36 -3.88
CA ILE A 102 0.53 -2.04 -4.39
C ILE A 102 1.62 -1.00 -4.12
N THR A 103 2.24 -1.01 -2.94
CA THR A 103 3.34 -0.08 -2.61
C THR A 103 4.55 -0.29 -3.53
N ILE A 104 4.90 -1.55 -3.84
CA ILE A 104 5.98 -1.85 -4.80
C ILE A 104 5.63 -1.33 -6.20
N ILE A 105 4.41 -1.59 -6.67
CA ILE A 105 3.95 -1.13 -7.98
C ILE A 105 4.00 0.40 -8.04
N ASP A 106 3.59 1.08 -6.97
CA ASP A 106 3.59 2.53 -6.87
C ASP A 106 5.02 3.11 -6.96
N ILE A 107 5.97 2.53 -6.21
CA ILE A 107 7.39 2.92 -6.28
C ILE A 107 7.95 2.74 -7.70
N VAL A 108 7.62 1.63 -8.37
CA VAL A 108 8.04 1.36 -9.76
C VAL A 108 7.42 2.39 -10.70
N PHE A 109 6.13 2.71 -10.53
CA PHE A 109 5.44 3.69 -11.34
C PHE A 109 6.01 5.10 -11.15
N LEU A 110 6.27 5.51 -9.90
CA LEU A 110 6.94 6.77 -9.56
C LEU A 110 8.34 6.86 -10.17
N SER A 111 9.10 5.76 -10.12
CA SER A 111 10.43 5.68 -10.73
C SER A 111 10.38 5.84 -12.24
N TYR A 112 9.44 5.14 -12.90
CA TYR A 112 9.22 5.24 -14.34
C TYR A 112 8.79 6.65 -14.77
N SER A 113 7.83 7.24 -14.03
CA SER A 113 7.37 8.62 -14.26
C SER A 113 8.52 9.62 -14.11
N SER A 114 9.36 9.45 -13.09
CA SER A 114 10.52 10.32 -12.84
C SER A 114 11.56 10.23 -13.96
N ILE A 115 11.81 9.04 -14.51
CA ILE A 115 12.71 8.86 -15.66
C ILE A 115 12.14 9.55 -16.91
N ASN A 116 10.84 9.37 -17.20
CA ASN A 116 10.19 10.06 -18.32
C ASN A 116 10.24 11.58 -18.18
N ILE A 117 9.99 12.10 -16.98
CA ILE A 117 10.15 13.52 -16.67
C ILE A 117 11.60 13.93 -16.94
N LEU A 118 12.60 13.18 -16.49
CA LEU A 118 14.00 13.50 -16.73
C LEU A 118 14.35 13.52 -18.24
N TYR A 119 13.81 12.60 -19.04
CA TYR A 119 13.97 12.62 -20.51
C TYR A 119 13.25 13.79 -21.19
N LEU A 120 12.08 14.18 -20.69
CA LEU A 120 11.33 15.34 -21.18
C LEU A 120 11.93 16.67 -20.71
N VAL A 121 12.62 16.67 -19.56
CA VAL A 121 13.15 17.86 -18.89
C VAL A 121 14.56 18.17 -19.41
N LYS A 122 14.60 18.65 -20.65
CA LYS A 122 15.46 19.78 -21.02
C LYS A 122 14.83 21.13 -20.63
N ALA A 123 13.66 21.13 -19.98
CA ALA A 123 12.75 22.28 -19.84
C ALA A 123 12.60 22.87 -18.41
N GLY A 124 13.47 22.54 -17.44
CA GLY A 124 13.51 23.24 -16.14
C GLY A 124 12.52 22.83 -15.04
N LEU A 125 11.81 21.70 -15.17
CA LEU A 125 10.89 21.18 -14.14
C LEU A 125 11.59 20.36 -13.03
N ASN A 126 12.66 20.91 -12.44
CA ASN A 126 13.42 20.24 -11.37
C ASN A 126 12.58 19.98 -10.10
N GLY A 127 11.56 20.81 -9.84
CA GLY A 127 10.71 20.70 -8.65
C GLY A 127 9.90 19.41 -8.59
N ILE A 128 9.40 18.91 -9.73
CA ILE A 128 8.59 17.68 -9.78
C ILE A 128 9.48 16.46 -9.47
N LEU A 129 10.72 16.47 -9.95
CA LEU A 129 11.67 15.40 -9.70
C LEU A 129 12.08 15.34 -8.22
N ILE A 130 12.31 16.49 -7.58
CA ILE A 130 12.59 16.58 -6.13
C ILE A 130 11.38 16.05 -5.33
N LEU A 131 10.16 16.45 -5.69
CA LEU A 131 8.94 15.97 -5.03
C LEU A 131 8.79 14.45 -5.13
N ASN A 132 9.04 13.86 -6.30
CA ASN A 132 8.99 12.41 -6.48
C ASN A 132 10.05 11.67 -5.64
N ILE A 133 11.27 12.21 -5.53
CA ILE A 133 12.32 11.64 -4.68
C ILE A 133 11.92 11.70 -3.21
N CYS A 134 11.44 12.85 -2.74
CA CYS A 134 10.93 13.02 -1.38
C CYS A 134 9.80 12.03 -1.08
N TRP A 135 8.93 11.79 -2.06
CA TRP A 135 7.85 10.81 -1.95
C TRP A 135 8.37 9.38 -1.77
N CYS A 136 9.31 8.94 -2.62
CA CYS A 136 9.96 7.63 -2.49
C CYS A 136 10.64 7.44 -1.13
N VAL A 137 11.31 8.47 -0.61
CA VAL A 137 11.95 8.43 0.72
C VAL A 137 10.89 8.23 1.82
N LEU A 138 9.72 8.83 1.69
CA LEU A 138 8.62 8.68 2.66
C LEU A 138 7.92 7.31 2.55
N GLU A 139 7.86 6.71 1.37
CA GLU A 139 7.32 5.37 1.17
C GLU A 139 8.21 4.25 1.69
N THR A 140 9.52 4.46 1.71
CA THR A 140 10.51 3.48 2.17
C THR A 140 10.26 2.99 3.62
N PRO A 141 10.12 3.87 4.64
CA PRO A 141 9.84 3.42 6.00
C PRO A 141 8.49 2.71 6.13
N TYR A 142 7.50 3.10 5.32
CA TYR A 142 6.19 2.45 5.29
C TYR A 142 6.29 1.00 4.80
N LEU A 143 7.01 0.78 3.70
CA LEU A 143 7.28 -0.54 3.16
C LEU A 143 8.02 -1.42 4.18
N ILE A 144 9.04 -0.89 4.85
CA ILE A 144 9.77 -1.62 5.91
C ILE A 144 8.82 -2.03 7.06
N MET A 145 7.91 -1.16 7.49
CA MET A 145 6.94 -1.49 8.53
C MET A 145 5.94 -2.56 8.09
N LEU A 146 5.46 -2.49 6.85
CA LEU A 146 4.58 -3.54 6.28
C LEU A 146 5.28 -4.91 6.25
N PHE A 147 6.56 -4.95 5.86
CA PHE A 147 7.36 -6.18 5.88
C PHE A 147 7.52 -6.76 7.29
N LYS A 148 7.82 -5.91 8.29
CA LYS A 148 7.93 -6.36 9.68
C LYS A 148 6.63 -6.98 10.19
N ILE A 149 5.51 -6.32 9.94
CA ILE A 149 4.20 -6.77 10.44
C ILE A 149 3.74 -8.02 9.69
N LYS A 150 4.07 -8.17 8.40
CA LYS A 150 3.87 -9.45 7.69
C LYS A 150 4.54 -10.60 8.44
N GLY A 151 5.81 -10.44 8.81
CA GLY A 151 6.56 -11.45 9.57
C GLY A 151 5.92 -11.75 10.93
N ASP A 152 5.48 -10.72 11.66
CA ASP A 152 4.85 -10.89 12.97
C ASP A 152 3.45 -11.51 12.89
N TRP A 153 2.73 -11.31 11.78
CA TRP A 153 1.42 -11.90 11.52
C TRP A 153 1.49 -13.34 10.98
N GLU A 154 2.62 -13.73 10.37
CA GLU A 154 2.88 -15.08 9.86
C GLU A 154 3.47 -16.01 10.93
N LYS A 155 4.12 -15.48 11.97
CA LYS A 155 4.61 -16.26 13.12
C LYS A 155 3.46 -16.79 13.98
N THR A 156 2.95 -17.97 13.62
CA THR A 156 2.04 -18.80 14.43
C THR A 156 2.70 -19.17 15.79
N PRO A 157 1.93 -19.38 16.87
CA PRO A 157 2.43 -19.56 18.23
C PRO A 157 3.14 -20.91 18.51
N SER A 158 3.38 -21.75 17.50
CA SER A 158 3.98 -23.08 17.68
C SER A 158 5.45 -23.08 18.09
N SER A 159 6.10 -21.93 18.24
CA SER A 159 7.50 -21.83 18.69
C SER A 159 7.68 -21.39 20.14
N ILE A 160 6.60 -21.11 20.89
CA ILE A 160 6.70 -20.63 22.28
C ILE A 160 6.39 -21.73 23.30
N ASN A 161 5.77 -22.85 22.90
CA ASN A 161 5.42 -23.95 23.81
C ASN A 161 6.16 -25.25 23.45
N HIS A 162 7.48 -25.26 23.63
CA HIS A 162 8.16 -26.49 24.05
C HIS A 162 8.80 -26.21 25.41
N PRO A 163 8.11 -26.50 26.54
CA PRO A 163 8.84 -26.71 27.77
C PRO A 163 9.68 -27.97 27.55
N ASP A 164 10.99 -27.78 27.55
CA ASP A 164 11.98 -28.83 27.50
C ASP A 164 11.72 -29.79 28.67
N PRO A 165 11.34 -31.07 28.44
CA PRO A 165 11.03 -32.01 29.52
C PRO A 165 12.29 -32.56 30.22
N SER A 166 13.43 -31.87 30.12
CA SER A 166 14.74 -32.36 30.55
C SER A 166 15.23 -31.85 31.90
N ILE A 167 14.40 -31.15 32.68
CA ILE A 167 14.73 -30.84 34.09
C ILE A 167 13.95 -31.79 35.00
N LYS A 168 14.56 -32.96 35.25
CA LYS A 168 14.24 -33.85 36.36
C LYS A 168 15.01 -33.44 37.61
#